data_AF-A0A5N7BRX2-F1
#
_entry.id   AF-A0A5N7BRX2-F1
#
_cell.length_a   1.000
_cell.length_b   1.000
_cell.length_c   1.000
_cell.angle_alpha   90.00
_cell.angle_beta   90.00
_cell.angle_gamma   90.00
#
_symmetry.space_group_name_H-M   'P 1'
#
loop_
_entity.id
_entity.type
_entity.pdbx_description
1 polymer ?
#
loop_
_entity_poly.entity_id
_entity_poly.type
_entity_poly.pdbx_seq_one_letter_code
_entity_poly.pdbx_strand_id
1 'polypeptide(L)'
;MVDFEAKKPLQESSAWYLFHLSECLEDRLIKHCIAGDAILTTLGHPLVICQLYLVVADEQLEDALAVMLQQGLEQSQGPAVYVERDATVAPLGWPGYTLKRPRASFLAPEVSLVPSSFWHMDLSEASLLKNTFLHPTTRCRFPTRLFYIDALINAIIESTLKPGHNTRIHGYLEMQYLYLVDWLSAFSPDTLLKLPPGNRFFVDLYGTPLPPATRRRVCLNRQRIQLGLLTVEDAWGSMPIKFINTIKKIEAERMDKMRRSIPEVG
;
A
#
# COMPACT_ATOMS: atom_id res chain seq x y z
N MET A 1 -3.71 -18.30 11.96
CA MET A 1 -3.48 -18.14 10.51
C MET A 1 -2.68 -16.86 10.34
N VAL A 2 -1.45 -16.94 9.84
CA VAL A 2 -0.53 -15.78 9.78
C VAL A 2 -0.94 -14.88 8.61
N ASP A 3 -1.02 -13.56 8.85
CA ASP A 3 -1.56 -12.61 7.87
C ASP A 3 -0.62 -12.36 6.67
N PHE A 4 0.67 -12.66 6.80
CA PHE A 4 1.58 -12.75 5.67
C PHE A 4 2.47 -13.97 5.89
N GLU A 5 2.17 -15.08 5.22
CA GLU A 5 3.10 -16.21 5.15
C GLU A 5 4.03 -15.96 3.97
N ALA A 6 5.27 -15.58 4.30
CA ALA A 6 6.33 -15.54 3.31
C ALA A 6 6.56 -16.97 2.78
N LYS A 7 6.61 -17.14 1.45
CA LYS A 7 6.88 -18.45 0.82
C LYS A 7 8.27 -19.02 1.19
N LYS A 8 9.16 -18.17 1.71
CA LYS A 8 10.50 -18.49 2.20
C LYS A 8 10.78 -17.65 3.45
N PRO A 9 11.64 -18.11 4.37
CA PRO A 9 12.10 -17.28 5.49
C PRO A 9 12.64 -15.94 4.99
N LEU A 10 12.28 -14.83 5.65
CA LEU A 10 12.75 -13.49 5.25
C LEU A 10 14.28 -13.40 5.25
N GLN A 11 14.95 -14.15 6.12
CA GLN A 11 16.41 -14.24 6.20
C GLN A 11 17.07 -14.84 4.96
N GLU A 12 16.35 -15.63 4.17
CA GLU A 12 16.85 -16.19 2.92
C GLU A 12 16.69 -15.23 1.73
N SER A 13 16.03 -14.08 1.94
CA SER A 13 15.89 -13.05 0.93
C SER A 13 17.22 -12.31 0.70
N SER A 14 17.56 -12.04 -0.56
CA SER A 14 18.66 -11.12 -0.90
C SER A 14 18.43 -9.70 -0.38
N ALA A 15 17.18 -9.36 -0.04
CA ALA A 15 16.78 -8.11 0.59
C ALA A 15 16.74 -8.18 2.13
N TRP A 16 17.20 -9.26 2.77
CA TRP A 16 17.18 -9.42 4.23
C TRP A 16 17.76 -8.22 4.97
N TYR A 17 18.86 -7.67 4.44
CA TYR A 17 19.53 -6.53 5.02
C TYR A 17 18.65 -5.26 5.15
N LEU A 18 17.58 -5.16 4.34
CA LEU A 18 16.56 -4.11 4.46
C LEU A 18 15.57 -4.47 5.57
N PHE A 19 15.05 -5.70 5.57
CA PHE A 19 14.09 -6.17 6.58
C PHE A 19 14.64 -6.10 8.00
N HIS A 20 15.93 -6.36 8.19
CA HIS A 20 16.60 -6.26 9.49
C HIS A 20 16.47 -4.86 10.12
N LEU A 21 16.32 -3.80 9.32
CA LEU A 21 16.11 -2.44 9.85
C LEU A 21 14.80 -2.30 10.63
N SER A 22 13.77 -3.07 10.28
CA SER A 22 12.55 -3.17 11.07
C SER A 22 12.82 -3.80 12.44
N GLU A 23 13.69 -4.80 12.53
CA GLU A 23 14.09 -5.37 13.83
C GLU A 23 14.83 -4.33 14.69
N CYS A 24 15.72 -3.53 14.08
CA CYS A 24 16.41 -2.47 14.80
C CYS A 24 15.45 -1.44 15.40
N LEU A 25 14.36 -1.10 14.71
CA LEU A 25 13.30 -0.23 15.24
C LEU A 25 12.52 -0.92 16.36
N GLU A 26 12.19 -2.20 16.20
CA GLU A 26 11.50 -2.99 17.21
C GLU A 26 12.31 -3.10 18.52
N ASP A 27 13.62 -3.28 18.44
CA ASP A 27 14.52 -3.34 19.59
C ASP A 27 14.63 -2.01 20.35
N ARG A 28 14.22 -0.92 19.71
CA ARG A 28 14.12 0.43 20.31
C ARG A 28 12.70 0.82 20.67
N LEU A 29 11.74 -0.11 20.58
CA LEU A 29 10.32 0.12 20.86
C LEU A 29 9.72 1.27 20.02
N ILE A 30 10.24 1.45 18.80
CA ILE A 30 9.68 2.40 17.83
C ILE A 30 8.44 1.77 17.22
N LYS A 31 7.30 2.46 17.32
CA LYS A 31 6.02 2.02 16.76
C LYS A 31 6.06 2.20 15.25
N HIS A 32 6.15 1.09 14.53
CA HIS A 32 6.31 1.09 13.09
C HIS A 32 5.68 -0.14 12.44
N CYS A 33 5.58 -0.15 11.11
CA CYS A 33 5.39 -1.39 10.34
C CYS A 33 5.93 -1.24 8.92
N ILE A 34 6.22 -2.36 8.27
CA ILE A 34 6.64 -2.42 6.86
C ILE A 34 5.45 -2.14 5.93
N ALA A 35 5.68 -1.41 4.84
CA ALA A 35 4.69 -1.13 3.79
C ALA A 35 5.30 -1.22 2.37
N GLY A 36 4.45 -1.05 1.37
CA GLY A 36 4.85 -0.95 -0.04
C GLY A 36 5.36 -2.26 -0.64
N ASP A 37 6.39 -2.16 -1.48
CA ASP A 37 6.93 -3.26 -2.29
C ASP A 37 7.24 -4.50 -1.45
N ALA A 38 7.79 -4.31 -0.26
CA ALA A 38 8.14 -5.38 0.66
C ALA A 38 6.93 -6.26 1.06
N ILE A 39 5.74 -5.67 1.16
CA ILE A 39 4.50 -6.42 1.43
C ILE A 39 4.15 -7.33 0.25
N LEU A 40 4.12 -6.77 -0.96
CA LEU A 40 3.76 -7.52 -2.17
C LEU A 40 4.79 -8.61 -2.50
N THR A 41 6.09 -8.32 -2.34
CA THR A 41 7.15 -9.32 -2.49
C THR A 41 7.00 -10.45 -1.47
N THR A 42 6.63 -10.14 -0.22
CA THR A 42 6.38 -11.17 0.81
C THR A 42 5.18 -12.06 0.48
N LEU A 43 4.15 -11.48 -0.16
CA LEU A 43 3.01 -12.22 -0.72
C LEU A 43 3.36 -13.06 -1.98
N GLY A 44 4.60 -12.95 -2.47
CA GLY A 44 5.11 -13.71 -3.61
C GLY A 44 4.82 -13.07 -4.96
N HIS A 45 4.52 -11.77 -5.03
CA HIS A 45 4.53 -11.05 -6.30
C HIS A 45 5.96 -10.95 -6.84
N PRO A 46 6.17 -11.03 -8.17
CA PRO A 46 7.47 -10.90 -8.81
C PRO A 46 7.90 -9.43 -8.91
N LEU A 47 7.77 -8.68 -7.81
CA LEU A 47 8.19 -7.28 -7.71
C LEU A 47 9.58 -7.20 -7.10
N VAL A 48 10.41 -6.33 -7.68
CA VAL A 48 11.68 -5.91 -7.09
C VAL A 48 11.37 -4.86 -6.04
N ILE A 49 11.95 -5.01 -4.85
CA ILE A 49 11.87 -3.98 -3.82
C ILE A 49 12.72 -2.80 -4.29
N CYS A 50 12.08 -1.76 -4.82
CA CYS A 50 12.76 -0.53 -5.23
C CYS A 50 13.05 0.35 -4.01
N GLN A 51 12.16 0.30 -3.02
CA GLN A 51 12.26 1.05 -1.78
C GLN A 51 11.62 0.26 -0.64
N LEU A 52 12.29 0.20 0.51
CA LEU A 52 11.67 -0.29 1.74
C LEU A 52 10.95 0.86 2.43
N TYR A 53 9.64 0.76 2.59
CA TYR A 53 8.87 1.72 3.37
C TYR A 53 8.70 1.20 4.80
N LEU A 54 9.19 1.98 5.75
CA LEU A 54 8.93 1.82 7.18
C LEU A 54 7.97 2.96 7.57
N VAL A 55 6.72 2.59 7.82
CA VAL A 55 5.70 3.51 8.32
C VAL A 55 5.93 3.65 9.81
N VAL A 56 6.17 4.86 10.29
CA VAL A 56 6.57 5.14 11.68
C VAL A 56 5.55 6.08 12.32
N ALA A 57 5.21 5.84 13.58
CA ALA A 57 4.37 6.76 14.35
C ALA A 57 4.96 8.17 14.29
N ASP A 58 4.11 9.16 14.00
CA ASP A 58 4.52 10.52 13.66
C ASP A 58 5.44 11.14 14.72
N GLU A 59 5.14 10.89 15.99
CA GLU A 59 5.88 11.40 17.14
C GLU A 59 7.22 10.69 17.41
N GLN A 60 7.53 9.62 16.67
CA GLN A 60 8.78 8.85 16.80
C GLN A 60 9.62 8.88 15.50
N LEU A 61 9.29 9.75 14.54
CA LEU A 61 9.94 9.77 13.23
C LEU A 61 11.44 10.13 13.33
N GLU A 62 11.77 11.11 14.17
CA GLU A 62 13.14 11.58 14.44
C GLU A 62 13.95 10.52 15.21
N ASP A 63 13.32 9.83 16.15
CA ASP A 63 13.96 8.72 16.88
C ASP A 63 14.26 7.56 15.92
N ALA A 64 13.31 7.21 15.04
CA ALA A 64 13.52 6.21 14.01
C ALA A 64 14.66 6.59 13.06
N LEU A 65 14.75 7.86 12.66
CA LEU A 65 15.87 8.38 11.88
C LEU A 65 17.19 8.18 12.62
N ALA A 66 17.26 8.52 13.91
CA ALA A 66 18.47 8.33 14.70
C ALA A 66 18.89 6.86 14.75
N VAL A 67 17.94 5.92 14.88
CA VAL A 67 18.23 4.48 14.80
C VAL A 67 18.82 4.10 13.44
N MET A 68 18.21 4.56 12.34
CA MET A 68 18.72 4.26 10.99
C MET A 68 20.14 4.80 10.76
N LEU A 69 20.44 6.01 11.23
CA LEU A 69 21.79 6.58 11.14
C LEU A 69 22.80 5.76 11.97
N GLN A 70 22.41 5.23 13.14
CA GLN A 70 23.25 4.33 13.93
C GLN A 70 23.50 2.99 13.23
N GLN A 71 22.58 2.53 12.38
CA GLN A 71 22.79 1.36 11.50
C GLN A 71 23.70 1.67 10.30
N GLY A 72 24.27 2.88 10.24
CA GLY A 72 25.22 3.29 9.21
C GLY A 72 24.58 3.73 7.90
N LEU A 73 23.28 4.07 7.90
CA LEU A 73 22.63 4.69 6.75
C LEU A 73 22.94 6.20 6.70
N GLU A 74 22.88 6.79 5.51
CA GLU A 74 22.97 8.22 5.27
C GLU A 74 21.66 8.74 4.66
N GLN A 75 21.28 9.97 4.99
CA GLN A 75 20.12 10.60 4.37
C GLN A 75 20.39 10.85 2.89
N SER A 76 19.38 10.59 2.05
CA SER A 76 19.38 10.88 0.63
C SER A 76 18.22 11.82 0.28
N GLN A 77 18.29 12.44 -0.90
CA GLN A 77 17.20 13.27 -1.43
C GLN A 77 15.99 12.43 -1.90
N GLY A 78 16.08 11.11 -1.78
CA GLY A 78 15.09 10.15 -2.26
C GLY A 78 14.97 10.08 -3.79
N PRO A 79 14.04 9.25 -4.29
CA PRO A 79 13.87 9.05 -5.71
C PRO A 79 13.21 10.28 -6.35
N ALA A 80 13.93 10.95 -7.26
CA ALA A 80 13.40 12.09 -8.02
C ALA A 80 12.14 11.73 -8.84
N VAL A 81 11.93 10.43 -9.12
CA VAL A 81 10.72 9.94 -9.79
C VAL A 81 9.46 10.23 -8.97
N TYR A 82 9.50 10.39 -7.65
CA TYR A 82 8.31 10.74 -6.86
C TYR A 82 8.19 12.23 -6.58
N VAL A 83 9.14 13.05 -7.04
CA VAL A 83 9.09 14.51 -6.87
C VAL A 83 8.28 15.15 -7.99
N GLU A 84 7.17 15.78 -7.61
CA GLU A 84 6.28 16.51 -8.52
C GLU A 84 6.23 17.99 -8.13
N ARG A 85 7.02 18.80 -8.84
CA ARG A 85 7.18 20.24 -8.53
C ARG A 85 5.92 21.06 -8.82
N ASP A 86 5.07 20.55 -9.70
CA ASP A 86 3.83 21.21 -10.11
C ASP A 86 2.63 20.82 -9.22
N ALA A 87 2.83 19.93 -8.25
CA ALA A 87 1.81 19.62 -7.25
C ALA A 87 1.50 20.88 -6.43
N THR A 88 0.23 21.26 -6.35
CA THR A 88 -0.20 22.45 -5.62
C THR A 88 -0.56 22.15 -4.16
N VAL A 89 -0.54 20.87 -3.78
CA VAL A 89 -0.76 20.39 -2.41
C VAL A 89 0.42 19.52 -1.98
N ALA A 90 0.91 19.74 -0.77
CA ALA A 90 1.97 18.94 -0.17
C ALA A 90 1.52 17.48 0.10
N PRO A 91 2.45 16.51 0.10
CA PRO A 91 3.89 16.70 -0.11
C PRO A 91 4.28 16.62 -1.60
N LEU A 92 5.34 17.36 -1.97
CA LEU A 92 5.89 17.35 -3.34
C LEU A 92 6.65 16.05 -3.66
N GLY A 93 6.96 15.23 -2.66
CA GLY A 93 7.62 13.94 -2.74
C GLY A 93 7.23 13.07 -1.55
N TRP A 94 7.87 11.92 -1.34
CA TRP A 94 7.59 11.11 -0.15
C TRP A 94 7.89 11.91 1.12
N PRO A 95 6.95 12.00 2.08
CA PRO A 95 7.21 12.72 3.32
C PRO A 95 8.11 11.90 4.25
N GLY A 96 8.74 12.60 5.20
CA GLY A 96 9.69 12.01 6.14
C GLY A 96 11.11 11.97 5.59
N TYR A 97 11.80 10.86 5.78
CA TYR A 97 13.21 10.72 5.45
C TYR A 97 13.44 9.59 4.46
N THR A 98 14.31 9.84 3.49
CA THR A 98 14.84 8.76 2.65
C THR A 98 16.30 8.55 2.99
N LEU A 99 16.70 7.29 3.07
CA LEU A 99 18.00 6.85 3.53
C LEU A 99 18.57 5.80 2.57
N LYS A 100 19.89 5.76 2.47
CA LYS A 100 20.61 4.75 1.70
C LYS A 100 21.87 4.32 2.43
N ARG A 101 22.46 3.22 1.98
CA ARG A 101 23.79 2.83 2.44
C ARG A 101 24.87 3.73 1.82
N PRO A 102 25.93 4.08 2.56
CA PRO A 102 27.08 4.77 2.01
C PRO A 102 27.64 4.02 0.81
N ARG A 103 27.93 4.75 -0.27
CA ARG A 103 28.50 4.19 -1.52
C ARG A 103 27.61 3.14 -2.20
N ALA A 104 26.33 3.06 -1.86
CA ALA A 104 25.40 2.19 -2.56
C ALA A 104 25.27 2.61 -4.04
N SER A 105 25.08 1.61 -4.91
CA SER A 105 24.73 1.86 -6.31
C SER A 105 23.45 2.68 -6.40
N PHE A 106 23.30 3.46 -7.48
CA PHE A 106 22.06 4.18 -7.77
C PHE A 106 20.85 3.23 -7.98
N LEU A 107 21.10 1.93 -8.22
CA LEU A 107 20.09 0.89 -8.32
C LEU A 107 19.80 0.18 -6.99
N ALA A 108 20.54 0.50 -5.93
CA ALA A 108 20.31 -0.12 -4.64
C ALA A 108 19.00 0.40 -4.03
N PRO A 109 18.19 -0.47 -3.43
CA PRO A 109 16.97 -0.05 -2.76
C PRO A 109 17.25 0.96 -1.65
N GLU A 110 16.47 2.04 -1.63
CA GLU A 110 16.49 3.02 -0.55
C GLU A 110 15.51 2.62 0.57
N VAL A 111 15.66 3.25 1.74
CA VAL A 111 14.77 3.07 2.89
C VAL A 111 14.05 4.38 3.14
N SER A 112 12.73 4.36 3.14
CA SER A 112 11.92 5.50 3.51
C SER A 112 11.28 5.32 4.87
N LEU A 113 11.58 6.26 5.76
CA LEU A 113 10.82 6.48 6.99
C LEU A 113 9.70 7.44 6.66
N VAL A 114 8.46 6.94 6.68
CA VAL A 114 7.28 7.73 6.31
C VAL A 114 6.37 7.86 7.53
N PRO A 115 5.84 9.06 7.83
CA PRO A 115 4.91 9.22 8.94
C PRO A 115 3.64 8.40 8.74
N SER A 116 3.14 7.84 9.82
CA SER A 116 1.96 6.99 9.88
C SER A 116 0.68 7.68 9.44
N SER A 117 0.56 8.98 9.71
CA SER A 117 -0.55 9.80 9.24
C SER A 117 -0.66 9.86 7.73
N PHE A 118 0.47 9.86 7.00
CA PHE A 118 0.47 9.90 5.54
C PHE A 118 -0.03 8.58 4.94
N TRP A 119 0.36 7.45 5.53
CA TRP A 119 -0.12 6.13 5.11
C TRP A 119 -1.52 5.82 5.64
N HIS A 120 -2.14 6.69 6.45
CA HIS A 120 -3.39 6.42 7.15
C HIS A 120 -3.35 5.16 8.02
N MET A 121 -2.22 4.89 8.66
CA MET A 121 -2.06 3.77 9.58
C MET A 121 -1.99 4.30 11.01
N ASP A 122 -3.03 4.07 11.82
CA ASP A 122 -2.96 4.38 13.24
C ASP A 122 -1.98 3.45 13.96
N LEU A 123 -0.86 3.99 14.42
CA LEU A 123 0.15 3.28 15.21
C LEU A 123 0.12 3.65 16.69
N SER A 124 -1.03 4.10 17.21
CA SER A 124 -1.31 4.11 18.65
C SER A 124 -1.10 2.71 19.24
N GLU A 125 -0.75 2.60 20.53
CA GLU A 125 -0.40 1.31 21.14
C GLU A 125 -1.51 0.25 20.97
N ALA A 126 -2.76 0.65 21.19
CA ALA A 126 -3.92 -0.23 21.02
C ALA A 126 -4.11 -0.69 19.57
N SER A 127 -3.94 0.22 18.60
CA SER A 127 -4.04 -0.12 17.18
C SER A 127 -2.87 -0.98 16.72
N LEU A 128 -1.64 -0.64 17.12
CA LEU A 128 -0.43 -1.36 16.77
C LEU A 128 -0.52 -2.84 17.17
N LEU A 129 -0.91 -3.13 18.42
CA LEU A 129 -1.03 -4.49 18.92
C LEU A 129 -2.14 -5.30 18.21
N LYS A 130 -3.21 -4.63 17.81
CA LYS A 130 -4.36 -5.27 17.15
C LYS A 130 -4.13 -5.49 15.66
N ASN A 131 -3.49 -4.53 15.01
CA ASN A 131 -3.50 -4.39 13.56
C ASN A 131 -2.13 -4.69 12.91
N THR A 132 -1.12 -4.99 13.71
CA THR A 132 0.21 -5.44 13.25
C THR A 132 0.63 -6.73 13.95
N PHE A 133 1.63 -7.41 13.41
CA PHE A 133 2.23 -8.58 14.03
C PHE A 133 3.74 -8.64 13.77
N LEU A 134 4.46 -9.34 14.63
CA LEU A 134 5.85 -9.70 14.40
C LEU A 134 5.91 -10.97 13.55
N HIS A 135 6.75 -10.96 12.52
CA HIS A 135 6.92 -12.13 11.66
C HIS A 135 7.36 -13.36 12.48
N PRO A 136 6.93 -14.59 12.16
CA PRO A 136 7.18 -15.74 13.04
C PRO A 136 8.66 -16.09 13.26
N THR A 137 9.53 -15.77 12.28
CA THR A 137 10.95 -16.10 12.33
C THR A 137 11.86 -14.89 12.56
N THR A 138 11.32 -13.67 12.58
CA THR A 138 12.08 -12.41 12.71
C THR A 138 11.30 -11.41 13.56
N ARG A 139 11.96 -10.42 14.13
CA ARG A 139 11.29 -9.31 14.84
C ARG A 139 10.80 -8.22 13.87
N CYS A 140 10.67 -8.51 12.57
CA CYS A 140 10.13 -7.57 11.59
C CYS A 140 8.64 -7.38 11.83
N ARG A 141 8.17 -6.14 11.87
CA ARG A 141 6.77 -5.81 12.13
C ARG A 141 6.00 -5.54 10.84
N PHE A 142 4.94 -6.30 10.62
CA PHE A 142 4.07 -6.21 9.45
C PHE A 142 2.65 -5.78 9.86
N PRO A 143 1.95 -4.97 9.03
CA PRO A 143 0.53 -4.75 9.21
C PRO A 143 -0.24 -6.06 8.94
N THR A 144 -1.44 -6.19 9.46
CA THR A 144 -2.42 -7.20 9.01
C THR A 144 -2.94 -6.84 7.62
N ARG A 145 -3.46 -7.83 6.86
CA ARG A 145 -3.96 -7.58 5.51
C ARG A 145 -5.08 -6.54 5.49
N LEU A 146 -6.02 -6.64 6.44
CA LEU A 146 -7.16 -5.74 6.58
C LEU A 146 -6.71 -4.32 6.90
N PHE A 147 -5.72 -4.17 7.76
CA PHE A 147 -5.19 -2.85 8.10
C PHE A 147 -4.48 -2.21 6.92
N TYR A 148 -3.67 -2.99 6.20
CA TYR A 148 -2.93 -2.49 5.03
C TYR A 148 -3.85 -2.06 3.87
N ILE A 149 -4.87 -2.86 3.54
CA ILE A 149 -5.81 -2.47 2.47
C ILE A 149 -6.69 -1.28 2.88
N ASP A 150 -7.11 -1.17 4.13
CA ASP A 150 -7.89 0.00 4.60
C ASP A 150 -7.06 1.28 4.50
N ALA A 151 -5.80 1.23 4.95
CA ALA A 151 -4.82 2.31 4.84
C ALA A 151 -4.63 2.76 3.37
N LEU A 152 -4.41 1.82 2.45
CA LEU A 152 -4.29 2.12 1.02
C LEU A 152 -5.55 2.78 0.44
N ILE A 153 -6.74 2.27 0.78
CA ILE A 153 -8.01 2.85 0.33
C ILE A 153 -8.14 4.29 0.84
N ASN A 154 -7.81 4.54 2.12
CA ASN A 154 -7.87 5.88 2.70
C ASN A 154 -6.92 6.86 1.99
N ALA A 155 -5.67 6.45 1.76
CA ALA A 155 -4.66 7.27 1.06
C ALA A 155 -5.06 7.60 -0.39
N ILE A 156 -5.62 6.62 -1.11
CA ILE A 156 -6.13 6.80 -2.47
C ILE A 156 -7.32 7.76 -2.48
N ILE A 157 -8.28 7.59 -1.57
CA ILE A 157 -9.46 8.46 -1.49
C ILE A 157 -9.06 9.89 -1.17
N GLU A 158 -8.18 10.09 -0.20
CA GLU A 158 -7.69 11.42 0.16
C GLU A 158 -7.06 12.12 -1.05
N SER A 159 -6.13 11.45 -1.72
CA SER A 159 -5.46 11.99 -2.90
C SER A 159 -6.42 12.23 -4.07
N THR A 160 -7.29 11.28 -4.42
CA THR A 160 -8.30 11.46 -5.50
C THR A 160 -9.24 12.65 -5.25
N LEU A 161 -9.60 12.91 -3.99
CA LEU A 161 -10.56 13.97 -3.65
C LEU A 161 -9.91 15.35 -3.49
N LYS A 162 -8.59 15.41 -3.31
CA LYS A 162 -7.81 16.65 -3.21
C LYS A 162 -7.24 17.05 -4.60
N PRO A 163 -7.69 18.16 -5.20
CA PRO A 163 -7.06 18.69 -6.41
C PRO A 163 -5.59 19.03 -6.18
N GLY A 164 -4.74 18.77 -7.18
CA GLY A 164 -3.32 19.17 -7.13
C GLY A 164 -2.42 18.32 -6.23
N HIS A 165 -2.87 17.10 -5.88
CA HIS A 165 -2.03 16.11 -5.22
C HIS A 165 -0.85 15.68 -6.11
N ASN A 166 0.17 15.08 -5.49
CA ASN A 166 1.26 14.42 -6.19
C ASN A 166 0.75 13.15 -6.89
N THR A 167 0.56 13.24 -8.21
CA THR A 167 0.08 12.19 -9.10
C THR A 167 1.02 11.00 -9.16
N ARG A 168 2.32 11.19 -8.92
CA ARG A 168 3.31 10.11 -8.96
C ARG A 168 3.22 9.21 -7.73
N ILE A 169 3.06 9.80 -6.54
CA ILE A 169 2.79 9.05 -5.32
C ILE A 169 1.39 8.41 -5.39
N HIS A 170 0.40 9.15 -5.90
CA HIS A 170 -0.94 8.59 -6.12
C HIS A 170 -0.89 7.34 -7.02
N GLY A 171 -0.17 7.40 -8.14
CA GLY A 171 0.01 6.26 -9.04
C GLY A 171 0.72 5.08 -8.37
N TYR A 172 1.70 5.33 -7.49
CA TYR A 172 2.31 4.26 -6.70
C TYR A 172 1.32 3.60 -5.74
N LEU A 173 0.54 4.38 -5.00
CA LEU A 173 -0.47 3.87 -4.07
C LEU A 173 -1.56 3.10 -4.80
N GLU A 174 -2.04 3.60 -5.95
CA GLU A 174 -3.00 2.91 -6.81
C GLU A 174 -2.44 1.57 -7.29
N MET A 175 -1.19 1.53 -7.75
CA MET A 175 -0.52 0.30 -8.17
C MET A 175 -0.43 -0.72 -7.03
N GLN A 176 0.00 -0.29 -5.83
CA GLN A 176 0.08 -1.15 -4.65
C GLN A 176 -1.29 -1.73 -4.28
N TYR A 177 -2.33 -0.90 -4.32
CA TYR A 177 -3.71 -1.31 -4.09
C TYR A 177 -4.19 -2.34 -5.10
N LEU A 178 -3.97 -2.10 -6.40
CA LEU A 178 -4.43 -3.03 -7.45
C LEU A 178 -3.77 -4.40 -7.29
N TYR A 179 -2.45 -4.46 -7.09
CA TYR A 179 -1.77 -5.73 -6.87
C TYR A 179 -2.26 -6.46 -5.62
N LEU A 180 -2.46 -5.72 -4.52
CA LEU A 180 -2.97 -6.31 -3.29
C LEU A 180 -4.38 -6.86 -3.46
N VAL A 181 -5.28 -6.10 -4.10
CA VAL A 181 -6.67 -6.54 -4.33
C VAL A 181 -6.71 -7.75 -5.27
N ASP A 182 -5.91 -7.76 -6.33
CA ASP A 182 -5.82 -8.90 -7.24
C ASP A 182 -5.35 -10.16 -6.49
N TRP A 183 -4.32 -10.02 -5.64
CA TRP A 183 -3.83 -11.11 -4.82
C TRP A 183 -4.86 -11.61 -3.81
N LEU A 184 -5.51 -10.69 -3.08
CA LEU A 184 -6.54 -11.04 -2.10
C LEU A 184 -7.72 -11.72 -2.80
N SER A 185 -8.12 -11.26 -3.97
CA SER A 185 -9.20 -11.88 -4.75
C SER A 185 -8.85 -13.31 -5.17
N ALA A 186 -7.58 -13.57 -5.53
CA ALA A 186 -7.12 -14.88 -5.97
C ALA A 186 -6.85 -15.86 -4.82
N PHE A 187 -6.30 -15.39 -3.70
CA PHE A 187 -5.73 -16.25 -2.66
C PHE A 187 -6.34 -16.07 -1.27
N SER A 188 -7.05 -14.97 -1.00
CA SER A 188 -7.66 -14.70 0.31
C SER A 188 -8.97 -13.87 0.21
N PRO A 189 -9.97 -14.35 -0.55
CA PRO A 189 -11.18 -13.56 -0.83
C PRO A 189 -11.97 -13.21 0.43
N ASP A 190 -11.91 -14.07 1.45
CA ASP A 190 -12.55 -13.83 2.76
C ASP A 190 -12.04 -12.58 3.47
N THR A 191 -10.81 -12.14 3.16
CA THR A 191 -10.28 -10.88 3.69
C THR A 191 -11.10 -9.70 3.16
N LEU A 192 -11.46 -9.69 1.87
CA LEU A 192 -12.26 -8.60 1.30
C LEU A 192 -13.69 -8.57 1.87
N LEU A 193 -14.25 -9.73 2.22
CA LEU A 193 -15.59 -9.82 2.82
C LEU A 193 -15.68 -9.19 4.22
N LYS A 194 -14.56 -9.15 4.96
CA LYS A 194 -14.45 -8.56 6.30
C LYS A 194 -14.33 -7.03 6.27
N LEU A 195 -14.17 -6.43 5.10
CA LEU A 195 -14.07 -4.98 4.98
C LEU A 195 -15.39 -4.29 5.35
N PRO A 196 -15.34 -3.07 5.91
CA PRO A 196 -16.53 -2.25 6.12
C PRO A 196 -17.32 -2.07 4.82
N PRO A 197 -18.66 -1.86 4.89
CA PRO A 197 -19.51 -1.73 3.70
C PRO A 197 -19.00 -0.72 2.66
N GLY A 198 -18.52 0.46 3.11
CA GLY A 198 -17.95 1.47 2.21
C GLY A 198 -16.70 0.98 1.48
N ASN A 199 -15.82 0.24 2.16
CA ASN A 199 -14.61 -0.30 1.54
C ASN A 199 -14.92 -1.43 0.55
N ARG A 200 -15.91 -2.27 0.84
CA ARG A 200 -16.38 -3.28 -0.12
C ARG A 200 -16.92 -2.62 -1.39
N PHE A 201 -17.78 -1.62 -1.23
CA PHE A 201 -18.27 -0.80 -2.36
C PHE A 201 -17.12 -0.19 -3.17
N PHE A 202 -16.08 0.33 -2.50
CA PHE A 202 -14.89 0.85 -3.16
C PHE A 202 -14.15 -0.23 -3.94
N VAL A 203 -13.87 -1.39 -3.32
CA VAL A 203 -13.15 -2.50 -3.94
C VAL A 203 -13.87 -3.03 -5.19
N ASP A 204 -15.20 -3.16 -5.14
CA ASP A 204 -16.01 -3.69 -6.25
C ASP A 204 -15.97 -2.82 -7.53
N LEU A 205 -15.61 -1.54 -7.39
CA LEU A 205 -15.71 -0.53 -8.45
C LEU A 205 -14.37 0.09 -8.83
N TYR A 206 -13.50 0.40 -7.87
CA TYR A 206 -12.32 1.22 -8.11
C TYR A 206 -11.29 0.54 -9.02
N GLY A 207 -11.19 -0.79 -8.97
CA GLY A 207 -10.31 -1.57 -9.85
C GLY A 207 -10.76 -1.62 -11.31
N THR A 208 -11.98 -1.19 -11.63
CA THR A 208 -12.47 -1.10 -13.01
C THR A 208 -11.88 0.16 -13.70
N PRO A 209 -11.57 0.15 -15.01
CA PRO A 209 -11.04 1.31 -15.74
C PRO A 209 -12.13 2.37 -15.97
N LEU A 210 -12.57 3.00 -14.89
CA LEU A 210 -13.61 4.01 -14.86
C LEU A 210 -13.05 5.40 -15.23
N PRO A 211 -13.84 6.26 -15.90
CA PRO A 211 -13.49 7.66 -16.12
C PRO A 211 -13.17 8.38 -14.79
N PRO A 212 -12.29 9.41 -14.80
CA PRO A 212 -11.90 10.13 -13.58
C PRO A 212 -13.08 10.65 -12.76
N ALA A 213 -14.11 11.20 -13.41
CA ALA A 213 -15.31 11.68 -12.73
C ALA A 213 -16.08 10.56 -12.01
N THR A 214 -16.10 9.36 -12.58
CA THR A 214 -16.73 8.17 -11.99
C THR A 214 -15.90 7.65 -10.83
N ARG A 215 -14.56 7.59 -10.94
CA ARG A 215 -13.67 7.24 -9.82
C ARG A 215 -13.86 8.18 -8.64
N ARG A 216 -13.88 9.50 -8.90
CA ARG A 216 -14.17 10.51 -7.88
C ARG A 216 -15.52 10.27 -7.19
N ARG A 217 -16.55 9.88 -7.95
CA ARG A 217 -17.87 9.51 -7.39
C ARG A 217 -17.78 8.28 -6.48
N VAL A 218 -17.02 7.25 -6.87
CA VAL A 218 -16.78 6.07 -6.02
C VAL A 218 -16.17 6.49 -4.68
N CYS A 219 -15.11 7.32 -4.71
CA CYS A 219 -14.46 7.83 -3.50
C CYS A 219 -15.42 8.63 -2.60
N LEU A 220 -16.23 9.53 -3.19
CA LEU A 220 -17.22 10.32 -2.44
C LEU A 220 -18.31 9.44 -1.82
N ASN A 221 -18.84 8.48 -2.57
CA ASN A 221 -19.87 7.56 -2.08
C ASN A 221 -19.33 6.68 -0.96
N ARG A 222 -18.09 6.18 -1.08
CA ARG A 222 -17.41 5.44 0.01
C ARG A 222 -17.40 6.25 1.30
N GLN A 223 -16.95 7.50 1.26
CA GLN A 223 -16.93 8.36 2.45
C GLN A 223 -18.32 8.58 3.04
N ARG A 224 -19.33 8.82 2.20
CA ARG A 224 -20.71 8.99 2.65
C ARG A 224 -21.28 7.73 3.30
N ILE A 225 -20.97 6.54 2.76
CA ILE A 225 -21.36 5.26 3.36
C ILE A 225 -20.73 5.10 4.75
N GLN A 226 -19.43 5.39 4.89
CA GLN A 226 -18.75 5.29 6.20
C GLN A 226 -19.31 6.27 7.24
N LEU A 227 -19.75 7.45 6.81
CA LEU A 227 -20.40 8.44 7.67
C LEU A 227 -21.89 8.15 7.94
N GLY A 228 -22.44 7.06 7.39
CA GLY A 228 -23.87 6.74 7.51
C GLY A 228 -24.81 7.68 6.75
N LEU A 229 -24.27 8.47 5.82
CA LEU A 229 -25.02 9.48 5.03
C LEU A 229 -25.59 8.93 3.72
N LEU A 230 -25.21 7.71 3.33
CA LEU A 230 -25.64 7.05 2.10
C LEU A 230 -25.66 5.54 2.33
N THR A 231 -26.72 4.87 1.91
CA THR A 231 -26.77 3.41 1.93
C THR A 231 -25.91 2.82 0.81
N VAL A 232 -25.53 1.55 0.91
CA VAL A 232 -24.75 0.90 -0.16
C VAL A 232 -25.62 0.78 -1.42
N GLU A 233 -26.90 0.51 -1.25
CA GLU A 233 -27.90 0.38 -2.31
C GLU A 233 -28.06 1.68 -3.10
N ASP A 234 -28.21 2.82 -2.40
CA ASP A 234 -28.31 4.13 -3.05
C ASP A 234 -27.00 4.52 -3.76
N ALA A 235 -25.86 4.17 -3.16
CA ALA A 235 -24.56 4.39 -3.78
C ALA A 235 -24.44 3.64 -5.11
N TRP A 236 -24.85 2.37 -5.16
CA TRP A 236 -24.92 1.59 -6.39
C TRP A 236 -25.90 2.19 -7.41
N GLY A 237 -27.08 2.64 -6.97
CA GLY A 237 -28.06 3.30 -7.83
C GLY A 237 -27.53 4.57 -8.51
N SER A 238 -26.57 5.26 -7.90
CA SER A 238 -25.94 6.47 -8.45
C SER A 238 -24.82 6.22 -9.47
N MET A 239 -24.38 4.98 -9.65
CA MET A 239 -23.30 4.62 -10.55
C MET A 239 -23.82 4.33 -11.98
N PRO A 240 -23.01 4.55 -13.04
CA PRO A 240 -23.40 4.23 -14.41
C PRO A 240 -23.28 2.72 -14.67
N ILE A 241 -24.17 1.92 -14.06
CA ILE A 241 -24.10 0.44 -14.02
C ILE A 241 -23.99 -0.19 -15.41
N LYS A 242 -24.76 0.30 -16.39
CA LYS A 242 -24.69 -0.21 -17.77
C LYS A 242 -23.28 -0.10 -18.34
N PHE A 243 -22.64 1.05 -18.14
CA PHE A 243 -21.27 1.29 -18.60
C PHE A 243 -20.26 0.41 -17.85
N ILE A 244 -20.39 0.31 -16.52
CA ILE A 244 -19.53 -0.53 -15.69
C ILE A 244 -19.59 -2.00 -16.12
N ASN A 245 -20.80 -2.52 -16.35
CA ASN A 245 -20.99 -3.91 -16.77
C ASN A 245 -20.41 -4.17 -18.17
N THR A 246 -20.54 -3.21 -19.09
CA THR A 246 -19.90 -3.30 -20.41
C THR A 246 -18.40 -3.39 -20.31
N ILE A 247 -17.76 -2.55 -19.47
CA ILE A 247 -16.31 -2.61 -19.26
C ILE A 247 -15.91 -3.95 -18.68
N LYS A 248 -16.55 -4.40 -17.59
CA LYS A 248 -16.22 -5.68 -16.95
C LYS A 248 -16.33 -6.84 -17.93
N LYS A 249 -17.32 -6.80 -18.83
CA LYS A 249 -17.47 -7.80 -19.90
C LYS A 249 -16.30 -7.76 -20.90
N ILE A 250 -15.93 -6.58 -21.38
CA ILE A 250 -14.79 -6.40 -22.31
C ILE A 250 -13.49 -6.90 -21.67
N GLU A 251 -13.26 -6.59 -20.39
CA GLU A 251 -12.08 -7.06 -19.67
C GLU A 251 -12.08 -8.58 -19.49
N ALA A 252 -13.21 -9.17 -19.14
CA ALA A 252 -13.34 -10.63 -19.04
C ALA A 252 -13.05 -11.32 -20.39
N GLU A 253 -13.59 -10.79 -21.49
CA GLU A 253 -13.32 -11.30 -22.85
C GLU A 253 -11.83 -11.16 -23.24
N ARG A 254 -11.19 -10.04 -22.89
CA ARG A 254 -9.76 -9.82 -23.12
C ARG A 254 -8.90 -10.81 -22.32
N MET A 255 -9.22 -11.03 -21.05
CA MET A 255 -8.50 -11.96 -20.18
C MET A 255 -8.64 -13.41 -20.65
N ASP A 256 -9.85 -13.82 -21.06
CA ASP A 256 -10.10 -15.14 -21.63
C ASP A 256 -9.31 -15.35 -22.93
N LYS A 257 -9.30 -14.35 -23.83
CA LYS A 257 -8.50 -14.40 -25.06
C LYS A 257 -7.00 -14.54 -24.77
N MET A 258 -6.47 -13.80 -23.78
CA MET A 258 -5.06 -13.91 -23.40
C MET A 258 -4.74 -15.30 -22.84
N ARG A 259 -5.60 -15.88 -21.99
CA ARG A 259 -5.41 -17.25 -21.46
C ARG A 259 -5.37 -18.29 -22.58
N ARG A 260 -6.24 -18.19 -23.58
CA ARG A 260 -6.28 -19.11 -24.73
C ARG A 260 -5.08 -18.96 -25.69
N SER A 261 -4.37 -17.83 -25.62
CA SER A 261 -3.20 -17.54 -26.47
C SER A 261 -1.85 -17.93 -25.87
N ILE A 262 -1.81 -18.41 -24.63
CA ILE A 262 -0.60 -18.92 -23.99
C ILE A 262 -0.43 -20.39 -24.45
N PRO A 263 0.60 -20.74 -25.23
CA PRO A 263 0.85 -22.13 -25.60
C PRO A 263 1.15 -22.95 -24.35
N GLU A 264 0.56 -24.14 -24.23
CA GLU A 264 0.98 -25.11 -23.23
C GLU A 264 2.45 -25.47 -23.51
N VAL A 265 3.34 -25.10 -22.58
CA VAL A 265 4.73 -25.55 -22.61
C VAL A 265 4.70 -27.00 -22.13
N GLY A 266 4.71 -27.93 -23.09
CA GLY A 266 4.90 -29.37 -22.86
C GLY A 266 6.33 -29.72 -22.47
#